data_AF-A0AA42KUT8-F1
#
_entry.id   AF-A0AA42KUT8-F1
#
_cell.length_a   1.000
_cell.length_b   1.000
_cell.length_c   1.000
_cell.angle_alpha   90.00
_cell.angle_beta   90.00
_cell.angle_gamma   90.00
#
_symmetry.space_group_name_H-M   'P 1'
#
loop_
_entity.id
_entity.type
_entity.pdbx_description
1 polymer ?
#
loop_
_entity_poly.entity_id
_entity_poly.type
_entity_poly.pdbx_seq_one_letter_code
_entity_poly.pdbx_strand_id
1 'polypeptide(L)'
;MGTIHQIQLPPVQPPAMVHLTDAFAKELAAFNAMTRALHAADIEIVALVQPDNRIFIRTEDSDLVKSNFLSEIRGMRYRTVGKYTHNVVTIRGVDVAWLTPVKEQDQ
;
A
#
# COMPACT_ATOMS: atom_id res chain seq x y z
N MET A 1 51.72 20.19 -6.70
CA MET A 1 50.79 20.27 -5.55
C MET A 1 49.46 19.70 -6.00
N GLY A 2 49.04 18.54 -5.48
CA GLY A 2 47.77 17.91 -5.82
C GLY A 2 46.95 17.72 -4.56
N THR A 3 45.79 18.35 -4.47
CA THR A 3 44.91 18.31 -3.30
C THR A 3 43.99 17.09 -3.41
N ILE A 4 44.20 16.10 -2.54
CA ILE A 4 43.32 14.93 -2.43
C ILE A 4 42.05 15.35 -1.69
N HIS A 5 40.90 15.27 -2.36
CA HIS A 5 39.60 15.42 -1.72
C HIS A 5 39.14 14.04 -1.24
N GLN A 6 39.04 13.87 0.08
CA GLN A 6 38.50 12.67 0.69
C GLN A 6 36.96 12.72 0.58
N ILE A 7 36.37 11.84 -0.23
CA ILE A 7 34.92 11.69 -0.34
C ILE A 7 34.47 10.89 0.89
N GLN A 8 33.82 11.56 1.83
CA GLN A 8 33.20 10.90 2.98
C GLN A 8 31.89 10.27 2.53
N LEU A 9 31.87 8.94 2.37
CA LEU A 9 30.64 8.20 2.12
C LEU A 9 29.69 8.39 3.31
N PRO A 10 28.38 8.59 3.07
CA PRO A 10 27.41 8.68 4.16
C PRO A 10 27.45 7.39 5.00
N PRO A 11 27.21 7.49 6.32
CA PRO A 11 27.24 6.32 7.20
C PRO A 11 26.24 5.29 6.69
N VAL A 12 26.73 4.07 6.43
CA VAL A 12 25.89 2.92 6.09
C VAL A 12 25.00 2.66 7.30
N GLN A 13 23.72 3.06 7.21
CA GLN A 13 22.76 2.72 8.24
C GLN A 13 22.62 1.19 8.25
N PRO A 14 22.81 0.52 9.40
CA PRO A 14 22.53 -0.90 9.49
C PRO A 14 21.05 -1.12 9.15
N PRO A 15 20.70 -2.24 8.48
CA PRO A 15 19.31 -2.55 8.19
C PRO A 15 18.52 -2.53 9.50
N ALA A 16 17.39 -1.83 9.51
CA ALA A 16 16.50 -1.80 10.66
C ALA A 16 16.17 -3.24 11.05
N MET A 17 16.56 -3.64 12.27
CA MET A 17 16.31 -4.99 12.74
C MET A 17 14.82 -5.14 13.01
N VAL A 18 14.11 -5.84 12.11
CA VAL A 18 12.68 -6.13 12.29
C VAL A 18 12.55 -7.31 13.23
N HIS A 19 12.29 -7.04 14.51
CA HIS A 19 11.94 -8.09 15.47
C HIS A 19 10.50 -8.55 15.21
N LEU A 20 10.30 -9.86 15.04
CA LEU A 20 8.97 -10.45 14.96
C LEU A 20 8.31 -10.40 16.34
N THR A 21 7.78 -9.24 16.70
CA THR A 21 6.95 -9.08 17.90
C THR A 21 5.59 -9.71 17.67
N ASP A 22 4.89 -10.10 18.73
CA ASP A 22 3.53 -10.65 18.63
C ASP A 22 2.56 -9.69 17.93
N ALA A 23 2.75 -8.38 18.12
CA ALA A 23 1.96 -7.35 17.43
C ALA A 23 2.21 -7.38 15.92
N PHE A 24 3.49 -7.40 15.52
CA PHE A 24 3.87 -7.46 14.11
C PHE A 24 3.43 -8.78 13.45
N ALA A 25 3.51 -9.90 14.17
CA ALA A 25 3.04 -11.20 13.67
C ALA A 25 1.52 -11.19 13.41
N LYS A 26 0.73 -10.56 14.29
CA LYS A 26 -0.73 -10.39 14.08
C LYS A 26 -1.05 -9.50 12.89
N GLU A 27 -0.33 -8.39 12.75
CA GLU A 27 -0.47 -7.48 11.61
C GLU A 27 -0.14 -8.19 10.30
N LEU A 28 1.00 -8.89 10.26
CA LEU A 28 1.42 -9.66 9.08
C LEU A 28 0.44 -10.79 8.75
N ALA A 29 -0.15 -11.44 9.76
CA ALA A 29 -1.20 -12.44 9.55
C ALA A 29 -2.45 -11.82 8.90
N ALA A 30 -2.89 -10.65 9.37
CA ALA A 30 -4.01 -9.93 8.78
C ALA A 30 -3.71 -9.50 7.34
N PHE A 31 -2.52 -8.96 7.09
CA PHE A 31 -2.04 -8.56 5.77
C PHE A 31 -2.02 -9.74 4.77
N ASN A 32 -1.48 -10.89 5.19
CA ASN A 32 -1.44 -12.10 4.38
C ASN A 32 -2.84 -12.69 4.15
N ALA A 33 -3.71 -12.65 5.15
CA ALA A 33 -5.10 -13.08 5.00
C ALA A 33 -5.85 -12.19 4.00
N MET A 34 -5.62 -10.87 4.04
CA MET A 34 -6.21 -9.94 3.07
C MET A 34 -5.69 -10.20 1.65
N THR A 35 -4.38 -10.40 1.48
CA THR A 35 -3.77 -10.76 0.19
C THR A 35 -4.43 -12.00 -0.41
N ARG A 36 -4.61 -13.05 0.41
CA ARG A 36 -5.29 -14.28 -0.02
C ARG A 36 -6.76 -14.06 -0.37
N ALA A 37 -7.46 -13.23 0.41
CA ALA A 37 -8.87 -12.92 0.16
C ALA A 37 -9.05 -12.14 -1.14
N LEU A 38 -8.16 -11.19 -1.44
CA LEU A 38 -8.16 -10.45 -2.71
C LEU A 38 -7.96 -11.39 -3.90
N HIS A 39 -6.96 -12.27 -3.86
CA HIS A 39 -6.77 -13.28 -4.92
C HIS A 39 -7.97 -14.22 -5.05
N ALA A 40 -8.58 -14.65 -3.94
CA ALA A 40 -9.77 -15.50 -3.98
C ALA A 40 -11.00 -14.79 -4.58
N ALA A 41 -11.02 -13.46 -4.55
CA ALA A 41 -12.04 -12.62 -5.15
C ALA A 41 -11.69 -12.17 -6.59
N ASP A 42 -10.66 -12.76 -7.20
CA ASP A 42 -10.16 -12.44 -8.54
C ASP A 42 -9.69 -10.98 -8.70
N ILE A 43 -9.19 -10.38 -7.62
CA ILE A 43 -8.66 -9.02 -7.61
C ILE A 43 -7.16 -9.04 -7.82
N GLU A 44 -6.68 -8.31 -8.83
CA GLU A 44 -5.27 -8.22 -9.17
C GLU A 44 -4.53 -7.27 -8.23
N ILE A 45 -3.56 -7.82 -7.50
CA ILE A 45 -2.66 -7.05 -6.63
C ILE A 45 -1.47 -6.55 -7.45
N VAL A 46 -1.29 -5.22 -7.52
CA VAL A 46 -0.19 -4.59 -8.24
C VAL A 46 1.03 -4.30 -7.37
N ALA A 47 0.83 -4.10 -6.06
CA ALA A 47 1.93 -3.92 -5.12
C ALA A 47 1.54 -4.25 -3.67
N LEU A 48 2.51 -4.73 -2.90
CA LEU A 48 2.40 -4.98 -1.46
C LEU A 48 3.39 -4.06 -0.72
N VAL A 49 2.86 -3.18 0.13
CA VAL A 49 3.65 -2.24 0.95
C VAL A 49 3.38 -2.54 2.42
N GLN A 50 3.98 -3.63 2.91
CA GLN A 50 3.78 -4.10 4.28
C GLN A 50 4.14 -3.05 5.35
N PRO A 51 5.21 -2.24 5.24
CA PRO A 51 5.52 -1.21 6.24
C PRO A 51 4.42 -0.15 6.42
N ASP A 52 3.63 0.10 5.37
CA ASP A 52 2.48 1.01 5.40
C ASP A 52 1.16 0.25 5.63
N ASN A 53 1.23 -1.06 5.86
CA ASN A 53 0.11 -1.99 5.94
C ASN A 53 -0.89 -1.81 4.77
N ARG A 54 -0.33 -1.64 3.57
CA ARG A 54 -1.08 -1.24 2.37
C ARG A 54 -0.90 -2.21 1.21
N ILE A 55 -2.00 -2.56 0.56
CA ILE A 55 -2.06 -3.38 -0.66
C ILE A 55 -2.61 -2.51 -1.78
N PHE A 56 -1.91 -2.46 -2.91
CA PHE A 56 -2.39 -1.78 -4.10
C PHE A 56 -3.01 -2.78 -5.06
N ILE A 57 -4.16 -2.43 -5.60
CA ILE A 57 -4.87 -3.20 -6.63
C ILE A 57 -5.02 -2.37 -7.90
N ARG A 58 -5.44 -3.03 -8.97
CA ARG A 58 -5.85 -2.35 -10.20
C ARG A 58 -7.11 -1.53 -9.97
N THR A 59 -7.20 -0.40 -10.67
CA THR A 59 -8.38 0.46 -10.62
C THR A 59 -9.61 -0.25 -11.19
N GLU A 60 -9.41 -1.11 -12.19
CA GLU A 60 -10.48 -1.88 -12.83
C GLU A 60 -11.18 -2.84 -11.84
N ASP A 61 -10.44 -3.32 -10.83
CA ASP A 61 -10.95 -4.27 -9.83
C ASP A 61 -11.55 -3.58 -8.59
N SER A 62 -11.61 -2.23 -8.59
CA SER A 62 -12.14 -1.48 -7.45
C SER A 62 -13.62 -1.78 -7.16
N ASP A 63 -14.40 -2.17 -8.17
CA ASP A 63 -15.79 -2.60 -7.99
C ASP A 63 -15.89 -4.04 -7.44
N LEU A 64 -14.90 -4.89 -7.71
CA LEU A 64 -14.78 -6.20 -7.06
C LEU A 64 -14.51 -6.05 -5.56
N VAL A 65 -13.73 -5.03 -5.15
CA VAL A 65 -13.55 -4.72 -3.72
C VAL A 65 -14.87 -4.36 -3.06
N LYS A 66 -15.67 -3.50 -3.70
CA LYS A 66 -16.98 -3.12 -3.16
C LYS A 66 -17.90 -4.34 -3.09
N SER A 67 -18.04 -5.11 -4.16
CA SER A 67 -18.96 -6.26 -4.18
C SER A 67 -18.61 -7.35 -3.17
N ASN A 68 -17.31 -7.64 -2.98
CA ASN A 68 -16.87 -8.73 -2.10
C ASN A 68 -16.66 -8.30 -0.63
N PHE A 69 -16.34 -7.04 -0.36
CA PHE A 69 -15.89 -6.60 0.97
C PHE A 69 -16.66 -5.42 1.56
N LEU A 70 -17.75 -4.94 0.95
CA LEU A 70 -18.49 -3.77 1.42
C LEU A 70 -18.84 -3.81 2.92
N SER A 71 -19.29 -4.97 3.42
CA SER A 71 -19.67 -5.16 4.82
C SER A 71 -18.49 -5.09 5.80
N GLU A 72 -17.27 -5.20 5.28
CA GLU A 72 -16.03 -5.25 6.06
C GLU A 72 -15.24 -3.94 6.00
N ILE A 73 -15.65 -3.01 5.15
CA ILE A 73 -15.04 -1.69 5.04
C ILE A 73 -15.31 -0.91 6.32
N ARG A 74 -14.24 -0.51 7.01
CA ARG A 74 -14.29 0.28 8.24
C ARG A 74 -14.01 1.77 8.02
N GLY A 75 -13.54 2.13 6.84
CA GLY A 75 -13.30 3.52 6.47
C GLY A 75 -12.86 3.64 5.02
N MET A 76 -13.16 4.78 4.42
CA MET A 76 -12.75 5.14 3.06
C MET A 76 -12.10 6.52 3.09
N ARG A 77 -10.97 6.66 2.40
CA ARG A 77 -10.18 7.88 2.30
C ARG A 77 -9.79 8.09 0.84
N TYR A 78 -9.83 9.34 0.40
CA TYR A 78 -9.37 9.73 -0.93
C TYR A 78 -8.41 10.91 -0.80
N ARG A 79 -7.31 10.89 -1.55
CA ARG A 79 -6.38 12.00 -1.63
C ARG A 79 -5.92 12.19 -3.07
N THR A 80 -6.20 13.35 -3.62
CA THR A 80 -5.69 13.73 -4.94
C THR A 80 -4.29 14.31 -4.83
N VAL A 81 -3.36 13.75 -5.61
CA VAL A 81 -1.97 14.19 -5.71
C VAL A 81 -1.62 14.31 -7.19
N GLY A 82 -1.46 15.53 -7.68
CA GLY A 82 -1.24 15.80 -9.10
C GLY A 82 -2.40 15.27 -9.95
N LYS A 83 -2.09 14.38 -10.90
CA LYS A 83 -3.06 13.83 -11.86
C LYS A 83 -3.77 12.56 -11.38
N TYR A 84 -3.55 12.12 -10.14
CA TYR A 84 -4.13 10.89 -9.63
C TYR A 84 -4.83 11.11 -8.29
N THR A 85 -5.95 10.42 -8.10
CA THR A 85 -6.63 10.26 -6.82
C THR A 85 -6.27 8.90 -6.24
N HIS A 86 -5.65 8.94 -5.07
CA HIS A 86 -5.39 7.77 -4.25
C HIS A 86 -6.65 7.43 -3.47
N ASN A 87 -7.31 6.35 -3.85
CA ASN A 87 -8.43 5.79 -3.12
C ASN A 87 -7.89 4.75 -2.15
N VAL A 88 -8.35 4.78 -0.91
CA VAL A 88 -7.96 3.84 0.14
C VAL A 88 -9.20 3.42 0.90
N VAL A 89 -9.39 2.11 1.08
CA VAL A 89 -10.38 1.54 1.98
C VAL A 89 -9.67 0.68 3.01
N THR A 90 -10.10 0.76 4.27
CA THR A 90 -9.55 -0.09 5.33
C THR A 90 -10.46 -1.30 5.53
N ILE A 91 -9.94 -2.50 5.25
CA ILE A 91 -10.66 -3.79 5.36
C ILE A 91 -9.89 -4.69 6.32
N ARG A 92 -10.55 -5.20 7.36
CA ARG A 92 -9.93 -6.07 8.39
C ARG A 92 -8.63 -5.49 8.99
N GLY A 93 -8.52 -4.15 9.03
CA GLY A 93 -7.33 -3.46 9.54
C GLY A 93 -6.18 -3.32 8.54
N VAL A 94 -6.37 -3.69 7.27
CA VAL A 94 -5.41 -3.53 6.16
C VAL A 94 -5.92 -2.47 5.18
N ASP A 95 -5.06 -1.58 4.72
CA ASP A 95 -5.42 -0.58 3.72
C ASP A 95 -5.35 -1.20 2.31
N VAL A 96 -6.46 -1.20 1.57
CA VAL A 96 -6.52 -1.56 0.15
C VAL A 96 -6.67 -0.28 -0.66
N ALA A 97 -5.77 -0.08 -1.62
CA ALA A 97 -5.64 1.18 -2.35
C ALA A 97 -5.62 1.00 -3.87
N TRP A 98 -6.11 2.00 -4.60
CA TRP A 98 -6.01 2.07 -6.05
C TRP A 98 -5.96 3.53 -6.52
N LEU A 99 -5.36 3.75 -7.69
CA LEU A 99 -5.14 5.08 -8.27
C LEU A 99 -6.11 5.32 -9.42
N THR A 100 -7.01 6.28 -9.26
CA THR A 100 -7.85 6.75 -10.37
C THR A 100 -7.23 8.01 -10.99
N PRO A 101 -7.17 8.14 -12.31
CA PRO A 101 -6.79 9.41 -12.92
C PRO A 101 -7.81 10.48 -12.53
N VAL A 102 -7.33 11.67 -12.18
CA VAL A 102 -8.17 12.86 -12.10
C VAL A 102 -8.63 13.13 -13.52
N LYS A 103 -9.94 13.12 -13.75
CA LYS A 103 -10.47 13.67 -14.99
C LYS A 103 -10.14 15.16 -14.96
N GLU A 104 -9.08 15.58 -15.65
CA GLU A 104 -9.06 16.94 -16.21
C GLU A 104 -10.33 16.98 -17.07
N GLN A 105 -11.39 17.61 -16.55
CA GLN A 105 -12.46 18.06 -17.43
C GLN A 105 -11.78 19.07 -18.35
N ASP A 106 -11.47 18.65 -19.57
CA ASP A 106 -11.35 19.57 -20.69
C ASP A 106 -12.72 20.25 -20.85
N GLN A 107 -12.91 21.35 -20.13
CA GLN A 107 -13.85 22.43 -20.44
C GLN A 107 -13.29 23.76 -19.95
#